data_AF-A0A9X0CSI7-F1
#
_entry.id   AF-A0A9X0CSI7-F1
#
_cell.length_a   1.000
_cell.length_b   1.000
_cell.length_c   1.000
_cell.angle_alpha   90.00
_cell.angle_beta   90.00
_cell.angle_gamma   90.00
#
_symmetry.space_group_name_H-M   'P 1'
#
loop_
_entity.id
_entity.type
_entity.pdbx_description
1 polymer ?
#
loop_
_entity_poly.entity_id
_entity_poly.type
_entity_poly.pdbx_seq_one_letter_code
_entity_poly.pdbx_strand_id
1 'polypeptide(L)'
;MEYMEENIAHSPAILFRGLPAKTAEDFTIIAKASQTKCSYFGGTGYRTLIDKETGVATATDDPPEYFIEPHNEQSYIANFPSKNVESQAKKLGYDVRWDASGGLYVWQNRSAFLAHPVTGEKIWFNQAHSHQASYYKTWSTFADPKLPDDKYPAHTYYGDGSDIEPEVIQHIRATSWACAVGFQWRNGDLLVLDNLAVQHARIGFAGDRKLLACLIA
;
A
#
# COMPACT_ATOMS: atom_id res chain seq x y z
N MET A 1 20.94 -7.87 -10.52
CA MET A 1 20.26 -6.57 -10.38
C MET A 1 20.15 -5.88 -11.73
N GLU A 2 21.20 -5.86 -12.55
CA GLU A 2 21.21 -5.30 -13.91
C GLU A 2 19.95 -5.63 -14.75
N TYR A 3 19.55 -6.90 -14.87
CA TYR A 3 18.31 -7.26 -15.58
C TYR A 3 17.07 -6.53 -15.03
N MET A 4 16.94 -6.37 -13.71
CA MET A 4 15.82 -5.63 -13.13
C MET A 4 15.92 -4.15 -13.47
N GLU A 5 17.09 -3.53 -13.31
CA GLU A 5 17.32 -2.12 -13.60
C GLU A 5 17.01 -1.77 -15.06
N GLU A 6 17.37 -2.65 -16.00
CA GLU A 6 17.13 -2.48 -17.42
C GLU A 6 15.67 -2.67 -17.83
N ASN A 7 14.92 -3.53 -17.12
CA ASN A 7 13.61 -3.99 -17.58
C ASN A 7 12.44 -3.47 -16.75
N ILE A 8 12.63 -3.06 -15.48
CA ILE A 8 11.52 -2.75 -14.57
C ILE A 8 10.65 -1.59 -15.08
N ALA A 9 11.22 -0.60 -15.77
CA ALA A 9 10.46 0.52 -16.34
C ALA A 9 9.48 0.08 -17.45
N HIS A 10 9.73 -1.04 -18.12
CA HIS A 10 8.89 -1.54 -19.22
C HIS A 10 8.16 -2.85 -18.86
N SER A 11 8.61 -3.53 -17.81
CA SER A 11 8.02 -4.72 -17.21
C SER A 11 7.93 -4.47 -15.71
N PRO A 12 6.94 -3.68 -15.26
CA PRO A 12 6.91 -3.13 -13.90
C PRO A 12 6.57 -4.15 -12.82
N ALA A 13 6.41 -5.41 -13.19
CA ALA A 13 6.40 -6.54 -12.27
C ALA A 13 7.16 -7.71 -12.90
N ILE A 14 8.19 -8.21 -12.21
CA ILE A 14 9.05 -9.31 -12.66
C ILE A 14 9.01 -10.40 -11.60
N LEU A 15 8.49 -11.57 -11.96
CA LEU A 15 8.44 -12.76 -11.11
C LEU A 15 9.58 -13.71 -11.46
N PHE A 16 10.55 -13.84 -10.57
CA PHE A 16 11.58 -14.87 -10.63
C PHE A 16 11.08 -16.13 -9.94
N ARG A 17 11.12 -17.27 -10.63
CA ARG A 17 10.71 -18.57 -10.07
C ARG A 17 11.87 -19.54 -9.97
N GLY A 18 11.82 -20.40 -8.96
CA GLY A 18 12.79 -21.48 -8.78
C GLY A 18 14.14 -21.01 -8.25
N LEU A 19 14.19 -19.86 -7.58
CA LEU A 19 15.40 -19.44 -6.89
C LEU A 19 15.67 -20.40 -5.72
N PRO A 20 16.95 -20.67 -5.39
CA PRO A 20 17.31 -21.48 -4.23
C PRO A 20 17.13 -20.74 -2.89
N ALA A 21 16.26 -19.73 -2.82
CA ALA A 21 16.00 -18.93 -1.63
C ALA A 21 14.78 -19.48 -0.87
N LYS A 22 15.02 -20.16 0.25
CA LYS A 22 13.96 -20.87 1.00
C LYS A 22 13.74 -20.32 2.40
N THR A 23 14.64 -19.48 2.87
CA THR A 23 14.66 -18.94 4.23
C THR A 23 14.61 -17.43 4.22
N ALA A 24 14.34 -16.86 5.40
CA ALA A 24 14.38 -15.42 5.59
C ALA A 24 15.80 -14.87 5.41
N GLU A 25 16.82 -15.65 5.79
CA GLU A 25 18.23 -15.30 5.59
C GLU A 25 18.58 -15.23 4.09
N ASP A 26 18.10 -16.19 3.28
CA ASP A 26 18.30 -16.15 1.83
C ASP A 26 17.69 -14.90 1.20
N PHE A 27 16.48 -14.52 1.63
CA PHE A 27 15.84 -13.30 1.15
C PHE A 27 16.59 -12.04 1.60
N THR A 28 17.09 -12.01 2.84
CA THR A 28 17.95 -10.92 3.33
C THR A 28 19.23 -10.82 2.51
N ILE A 29 19.86 -11.94 2.10
CA ILE A 29 21.04 -11.93 1.22
C ILE A 29 20.71 -11.32 -0.14
N ILE A 30 19.58 -11.70 -0.74
CA ILE A 30 19.10 -11.11 -2.00
C ILE A 30 18.87 -9.60 -1.82
N ALA A 31 18.22 -9.19 -0.73
CA ALA A 31 17.99 -7.78 -0.42
C ALA A 31 19.31 -7.01 -0.25
N LYS A 32 20.32 -7.57 0.43
CA LYS A 32 21.66 -6.96 0.53
C LYS A 32 22.34 -6.85 -0.83
N ALA A 33 22.23 -7.89 -1.65
CA ALA A 33 22.80 -7.91 -3.00
C ALA A 33 22.14 -6.90 -3.94
N SER A 34 20.92 -6.44 -3.63
CA SER A 34 20.27 -5.34 -4.36
C SER A 34 20.99 -4.00 -4.21
N GLN A 35 21.93 -3.90 -3.26
CA GLN A 35 22.67 -2.69 -2.87
C GLN A 35 21.80 -1.49 -2.49
N THR A 36 20.49 -1.67 -2.45
CA THR A 36 19.55 -0.62 -2.13
C THR A 36 19.18 -0.73 -0.67
N LYS A 37 19.24 0.40 0.03
CA LYS A 37 18.85 0.43 1.43
C LYS A 37 17.35 0.28 1.51
N CYS A 38 16.94 -0.94 1.84
CA CYS A 38 15.57 -1.23 2.18
C CYS A 38 15.17 -0.48 3.45
N SER A 39 14.18 0.41 3.37
CA SER A 39 13.65 1.08 4.56
C SER A 39 12.13 1.02 4.56
N TYR A 40 11.59 0.12 5.37
CA TYR A 40 10.18 0.12 5.70
C TYR A 40 9.93 1.18 6.78
N PHE A 41 9.44 2.36 6.41
CA PHE A 41 9.14 3.45 7.35
C PHE A 41 7.66 3.83 7.30
N GLY A 42 6.95 3.74 8.43
CA GLY A 42 5.51 4.02 8.51
C GLY A 42 4.63 2.83 8.08
N GLY A 43 3.35 3.08 7.81
CA GLY A 43 2.35 2.08 7.42
C GLY A 43 1.40 1.70 8.56
N THR A 44 0.19 1.25 8.21
CA THR A 44 -0.88 0.94 9.17
C THR A 44 -0.98 -0.54 9.54
N GLY A 45 -0.42 -1.44 8.73
CA GLY A 45 -0.45 -2.89 8.98
C GLY A 45 0.66 -3.36 9.93
N TYR A 46 0.33 -4.30 10.82
CA TYR A 46 1.30 -4.96 11.69
C TYR A 46 2.27 -5.83 10.89
N ARG A 47 3.56 -5.72 11.21
CA ARG A 47 4.63 -6.46 10.54
C ARG A 47 5.69 -6.85 11.55
N THR A 48 6.30 -8.01 11.31
CA THR A 48 7.44 -8.51 12.09
C THR A 48 8.74 -8.20 11.35
N LEU A 49 9.61 -7.39 11.96
CA LEU A 49 10.93 -7.08 11.42
C LEU A 49 11.84 -8.31 11.54
N ILE A 50 12.40 -8.75 10.42
CA ILE A 50 13.27 -9.91 10.32
C ILE A 50 14.73 -9.49 10.40
N ASP A 51 15.11 -8.46 9.63
CA ASP A 51 16.48 -7.94 9.61
C ASP A 51 16.44 -6.41 9.67
N LYS A 52 17.12 -5.84 10.68
CA LYS A 52 17.16 -4.40 10.94
C LYS A 52 18.06 -3.65 9.97
N GLU A 53 19.14 -4.28 9.51
CA GLU A 53 20.13 -3.66 8.63
C GLU A 53 19.53 -3.46 7.23
N THR A 54 18.76 -4.44 6.78
CA THR A 54 18.11 -4.45 5.47
C THR A 54 16.63 -4.12 5.52
N GLY A 55 16.05 -3.70 6.65
CA GLY A 55 14.63 -3.36 6.73
C GLY A 55 13.65 -4.44 6.24
N VAL A 56 14.08 -5.71 6.18
CA VAL A 56 13.25 -6.83 5.69
C VAL A 56 12.26 -7.17 6.78
N ALA A 57 10.99 -7.22 6.42
CA ALA A 57 9.89 -7.53 7.33
C ALA A 57 8.93 -8.55 6.71
N THR A 58 8.03 -9.10 7.53
CA THR A 58 6.86 -9.80 6.98
C THR A 58 5.97 -8.84 6.19
N ALA A 59 5.29 -9.35 5.17
CA ALA A 59 4.09 -8.69 4.67
C ALA A 59 3.04 -8.60 5.80
N THR A 60 2.01 -7.77 5.64
CA THR A 60 1.02 -7.54 6.71
C THR A 60 0.51 -8.85 7.34
N ASP A 61 0.52 -8.89 8.67
CA ASP A 61 0.10 -10.03 9.49
C ASP A 61 -1.44 -10.03 9.73
N ASP A 62 -2.19 -9.31 8.88
CA ASP A 62 -3.66 -9.27 8.94
C ASP A 62 -4.27 -10.67 8.78
N PRO A 63 -5.39 -10.95 9.46
CA PRO A 63 -6.09 -12.24 9.41
C PRO A 63 -6.25 -12.78 7.97
N PRO A 64 -6.07 -14.09 7.76
CA PRO A 64 -6.02 -14.70 6.43
C PRO A 64 -7.33 -14.55 5.63
N GLU A 65 -8.46 -14.39 6.31
CA GLU A 65 -9.78 -14.12 5.72
C GLU A 65 -9.91 -12.71 5.16
N TYR A 66 -9.05 -11.77 5.60
CA TYR A 66 -9.14 -10.39 5.14
C TYR A 66 -8.58 -10.24 3.74
N PHE A 67 -9.35 -9.51 2.96
CA PHE A 67 -9.00 -9.09 1.62
C PHE A 67 -8.37 -7.70 1.67
N ILE A 68 -7.33 -7.50 0.88
CA ILE A 68 -6.65 -6.21 0.73
C ILE A 68 -6.82 -5.78 -0.72
N GLU A 69 -7.53 -4.67 -0.92
CA GLU A 69 -7.75 -4.07 -2.24
C GLU A 69 -6.44 -3.72 -2.96
N PRO A 70 -6.43 -3.66 -4.29
CA PRO A 70 -5.29 -3.17 -5.06
C PRO A 70 -4.86 -1.78 -4.57
N HIS A 71 -3.60 -1.62 -4.23
CA HIS A 71 -3.06 -0.35 -3.75
C HIS A 71 -1.58 -0.21 -4.12
N ASN A 72 -1.08 1.03 -4.12
CA ASN A 72 0.35 1.30 -4.13
C ASN A 72 0.84 1.44 -2.68
N GLU A 73 1.96 0.81 -2.35
CA GLU A 73 2.54 0.80 -1.01
C GLU A 73 2.82 2.24 -0.60
N GLN A 74 2.29 2.65 0.55
CA GLN A 74 2.56 3.95 1.17
C GLN A 74 2.17 5.21 0.36
N SER A 75 1.27 5.11 -0.63
CA SER A 75 0.85 6.27 -1.46
C SER A 75 0.25 7.45 -0.68
N TYR A 76 -0.14 7.22 0.58
CA TYR A 76 -0.82 8.15 1.47
C TYR A 76 0.01 8.60 2.70
N ILE A 77 1.23 8.09 2.89
CA ILE A 77 1.88 8.19 4.20
C ILE A 77 2.28 9.61 4.58
N ALA A 78 1.83 9.98 5.78
CA ALA A 78 2.59 10.74 6.77
C ALA A 78 2.69 9.94 8.08
N ASN A 79 3.79 10.11 8.81
CA ASN A 79 4.03 9.45 10.10
C ASN A 79 4.12 10.50 11.21
N PHE A 80 3.37 10.31 12.31
CA PHE A 80 3.26 11.29 13.39
C PHE A 80 3.61 10.71 14.78
N PRO A 81 4.77 11.07 15.37
CA PRO A 81 4.99 10.88 16.79
C PRO A 81 3.98 11.65 17.68
N SER A 82 3.43 10.93 18.66
CA SER A 82 2.24 11.27 19.48
C SER A 82 2.28 12.59 20.28
N LYS A 83 3.40 13.30 20.37
CA LYS A 83 3.51 14.52 21.18
C LYS A 83 3.36 15.83 20.41
N ASN A 84 3.28 15.82 19.07
CA ASN A 84 3.10 17.05 18.29
C ASN A 84 2.47 16.80 16.90
N VAL A 85 1.40 16.00 16.87
CA VAL A 85 0.79 15.46 15.64
C VAL A 85 0.37 16.57 14.67
N GLU A 86 -0.27 17.63 15.14
CA GLU A 86 -0.71 18.74 14.28
C GLU A 86 0.45 19.51 13.63
N SER A 87 1.48 19.86 14.41
CA SER A 87 2.65 20.57 13.87
C SER A 87 3.37 19.71 12.82
N GLN A 88 3.44 18.41 13.04
CA GLN A 88 4.07 17.48 12.11
C GLN A 88 3.21 17.28 10.86
N ALA A 89 1.89 17.15 11.00
CA ALA A 89 0.94 17.10 9.88
C ALA A 89 1.10 18.32 8.97
N LYS A 90 1.10 19.52 9.55
CA LYS A 90 1.30 20.76 8.81
C LYS A 90 2.68 20.82 8.13
N LYS A 91 3.76 20.37 8.79
CA LYS A 91 5.11 20.28 8.19
C LYS A 91 5.17 19.33 6.99
N LEU A 92 4.36 18.28 7.01
CA LEU A 92 4.24 17.32 5.91
C LEU A 92 3.20 17.74 4.85
N GLY A 93 2.64 18.96 4.98
CA GLY A 93 1.71 19.54 4.01
C GLY A 93 0.28 19.05 4.14
N TYR A 94 -0.12 18.55 5.32
CA TYR A 94 -1.49 18.18 5.62
C TYR A 94 -2.25 19.34 6.27
N ASP A 95 -3.51 19.46 5.90
CA ASP A 95 -4.51 20.20 6.66
C ASP A 95 -4.96 19.39 7.88
N VAL A 96 -5.42 20.09 8.91
CA VAL A 96 -5.74 19.49 10.20
C VAL A 96 -7.01 20.09 10.79
N ARG A 97 -7.87 19.24 11.34
CA ARG A 97 -9.06 19.63 12.10
C ARG A 97 -9.24 18.73 13.31
N TRP A 98 -9.50 19.33 14.47
CA TRP A 98 -9.98 18.62 15.66
C TRP A 98 -11.50 18.76 15.74
N ASP A 99 -12.19 17.71 16.17
CA ASP A 99 -13.60 17.79 16.52
C ASP A 99 -13.82 17.93 18.03
N ALA A 100 -15.08 18.15 18.44
CA ALA A 100 -15.45 18.33 19.85
C ALA A 100 -15.23 17.09 20.72
N SER A 101 -15.08 15.90 20.13
CA SER A 101 -14.78 14.66 20.85
C SER A 101 -13.28 14.45 21.08
N GLY A 102 -12.43 15.34 20.53
CA GLY A 102 -10.98 15.17 20.52
C GLY A 102 -10.48 14.27 19.39
N GLY A 103 -11.32 13.97 18.40
CA GLY A 103 -10.92 13.26 17.18
C GLY A 103 -10.11 14.15 16.26
N LEU A 104 -8.99 13.62 15.75
CA LEU A 104 -8.10 14.31 14.83
C LEU A 104 -8.36 13.87 13.38
N TYR A 105 -8.55 14.86 12.51
CA TYR A 105 -8.67 14.70 11.08
C TYR A 105 -7.45 15.32 10.41
N VAL A 106 -6.85 14.58 9.48
CA VAL A 106 -5.76 15.05 8.63
C VAL A 106 -6.08 14.72 7.18
N TRP A 107 -5.84 15.67 6.28
CA TRP A 107 -6.05 15.45 4.84
C TRP A 107 -5.07 16.26 4.00
N GLN A 108 -4.97 15.90 2.72
CA GLN A 108 -4.20 16.64 1.74
C GLN A 108 -4.89 16.51 0.38
N ASN A 109 -5.00 17.62 -0.35
CA ASN A 109 -5.41 17.58 -1.74
C ASN A 109 -4.19 17.21 -2.61
N ARG A 110 -4.29 16.12 -3.37
CA ARG A 110 -3.23 15.62 -4.24
C ARG A 110 -3.79 15.31 -5.61
N SER A 111 -2.93 15.39 -6.63
CA SER A 111 -3.29 14.91 -7.96
C SER A 111 -3.60 13.40 -7.90
N ALA A 112 -4.72 12.99 -8.49
CA ALA A 112 -5.07 11.58 -8.63
C ALA A 112 -4.05 10.83 -9.52
N PHE A 113 -3.36 11.56 -10.39
CA PHE A 113 -2.39 11.00 -11.33
C PHE A 113 -1.00 11.59 -11.13
N LEU A 114 0.02 10.78 -11.31
CA LEU A 114 1.40 11.23 -11.45
C LEU A 114 1.89 10.92 -12.86
N ALA A 115 3.02 11.50 -13.25
CA ALA A 115 3.78 11.05 -14.41
C ALA A 115 4.91 10.15 -13.92
N HIS A 116 5.08 8.99 -14.52
CA HIS A 116 6.18 8.09 -14.21
C HIS A 116 7.51 8.77 -14.55
N PRO A 117 8.50 8.83 -13.63
CA PRO A 117 9.71 9.63 -13.82
C PRO A 117 10.60 9.13 -14.97
N VAL A 118 10.55 7.83 -15.29
CA VAL A 118 11.30 7.22 -16.40
C VAL A 118 10.52 7.21 -17.71
N THR A 119 9.34 6.57 -17.74
CA THR A 119 8.55 6.40 -18.98
C THR A 119 7.71 7.62 -19.37
N GLY A 120 7.44 8.54 -18.45
CA GLY A 120 6.53 9.67 -18.65
C GLY A 120 5.04 9.28 -18.66
N GLU A 121 4.70 8.01 -18.48
CA GLU A 121 3.32 7.53 -18.50
C GLU A 121 2.49 8.10 -17.35
N LYS A 122 1.20 8.35 -17.62
CA LYS A 122 0.26 8.83 -16.61
C LYS A 122 -0.18 7.66 -15.72
N ILE A 123 0.21 7.67 -14.46
CA ILE A 123 -0.05 6.60 -13.49
C ILE A 123 -1.18 6.98 -12.52
N TRP A 124 -2.08 6.04 -12.26
CA TRP A 124 -3.08 6.15 -11.19
C TRP A 124 -2.41 5.81 -9.86
N PHE A 125 -1.85 6.83 -9.21
CA PHE A 125 -1.08 6.67 -7.97
C PHE A 125 -1.83 7.29 -6.78
N ASN A 126 -2.92 6.64 -6.38
CA ASN A 126 -3.70 7.01 -5.22
C ASN A 126 -4.48 5.80 -4.69
N GLN A 127 -5.21 6.01 -3.59
CA GLN A 127 -6.01 4.99 -2.93
C GLN A 127 -7.47 5.43 -2.76
N ALA A 128 -8.00 6.26 -3.66
CA ALA A 128 -9.36 6.80 -3.52
C ALA A 128 -10.43 5.71 -3.34
N HIS A 129 -10.24 4.53 -3.94
CA HIS A 129 -11.18 3.41 -3.82
C HIS A 129 -11.05 2.58 -2.54
N SER A 130 -9.85 2.48 -1.94
CA SER A 130 -9.60 1.74 -0.69
C SER A 130 -9.67 2.65 0.54
N HIS A 131 -9.36 3.94 0.40
CA HIS A 131 -9.54 4.99 1.42
C HIS A 131 -10.93 5.62 1.34
N GLN A 132 -11.96 4.78 1.16
CA GLN A 132 -13.34 5.21 1.12
C GLN A 132 -14.15 4.51 2.20
N ALA A 133 -15.06 5.24 2.86
CA ALA A 133 -15.89 4.66 3.92
C ALA A 133 -16.64 3.39 3.47
N SER A 134 -17.07 3.35 2.20
CA SER A 134 -17.72 2.18 1.60
C SER A 134 -16.85 0.92 1.59
N TYR A 135 -15.52 1.05 1.61
CA TYR A 135 -14.61 -0.08 1.77
C TYR A 135 -14.68 -0.64 3.21
N TYR A 136 -14.49 0.21 4.21
CA TYR A 136 -14.52 -0.20 5.62
C TYR A 136 -15.87 -0.73 6.07
N LYS A 137 -16.97 -0.23 5.51
CA LYS A 137 -18.33 -0.73 5.76
C LYS A 137 -18.51 -2.21 5.41
N THR A 138 -17.65 -2.77 4.56
CA THR A 138 -17.67 -4.21 4.24
C THR A 138 -17.00 -5.07 5.31
N TRP A 139 -16.24 -4.47 6.22
CA TRP A 139 -15.54 -5.19 7.28
C TRP A 139 -16.45 -5.35 8.49
N SER A 140 -16.54 -6.58 9.01
CA SER A 140 -17.37 -6.90 10.17
C SER A 140 -17.01 -6.06 11.41
N THR A 141 -15.75 -5.65 11.56
CA THR A 141 -15.25 -4.81 12.66
C THR A 141 -15.78 -3.37 12.61
N PHE A 142 -16.14 -2.86 11.43
CA PHE A 142 -16.57 -1.47 11.21
C PHE A 142 -18.05 -1.37 10.80
N ALA A 143 -18.82 -2.43 11.02
CA ALA A 143 -20.22 -2.56 10.59
C ALA A 143 -21.22 -1.79 11.48
N ASP A 144 -20.92 -0.55 11.88
CA ASP A 144 -21.94 0.37 12.39
C ASP A 144 -22.54 1.19 11.24
N PRO A 145 -23.76 0.87 10.77
CA PRO A 145 -24.36 1.56 9.62
C PRO A 145 -24.75 3.01 9.92
N LYS A 146 -24.71 3.45 11.19
CA LYS A 146 -25.08 4.82 11.58
C LYS A 146 -23.87 5.75 11.67
N LEU A 147 -22.67 5.21 11.55
CA LEU A 147 -21.45 6.00 11.60
C LEU A 147 -21.35 6.89 10.36
N PRO A 148 -21.20 8.23 10.50
CA PRO A 148 -20.95 9.10 9.36
C PRO A 148 -19.72 8.68 8.57
N ASP A 149 -19.73 8.94 7.26
CA ASP A 149 -18.69 8.47 6.35
C ASP A 149 -17.30 9.02 6.70
N ASP A 150 -17.20 10.26 7.17
CA ASP A 150 -15.95 10.89 7.63
C ASP A 150 -15.44 10.34 8.97
N LYS A 151 -16.20 9.47 9.65
CA LYS A 151 -15.81 8.85 10.93
C LYS A 151 -15.20 7.46 10.76
N TYR A 152 -15.18 6.93 9.55
CA TYR A 152 -14.40 5.73 9.21
C TYR A 152 -12.90 6.05 9.17
N PRO A 153 -12.00 5.03 9.18
CA PRO A 153 -10.56 5.27 9.16
C PRO A 153 -10.07 6.16 8.01
N ALA A 154 -10.77 6.16 6.87
CA ALA A 154 -10.59 7.13 5.79
C ALA A 154 -11.86 7.32 4.97
N HIS A 155 -12.01 8.52 4.41
CA HIS A 155 -13.00 8.85 3.37
C HIS A 155 -12.39 9.88 2.40
N THR A 156 -12.41 9.57 1.11
CA THR A 156 -11.80 10.36 0.04
C THR A 156 -12.86 11.17 -0.69
N TYR A 157 -12.55 12.43 -0.92
CA TYR A 157 -13.37 13.39 -1.66
C TYR A 157 -12.68 13.79 -2.96
N TYR A 158 -13.40 14.42 -3.88
CA TYR A 158 -12.77 15.19 -4.95
C TYR A 158 -11.95 16.35 -4.37
N GLY A 159 -11.04 16.91 -5.19
CA GLY A 159 -10.14 17.97 -4.75
C GLY A 159 -10.85 19.28 -4.35
N ASP A 160 -12.12 19.45 -4.71
CA ASP A 160 -12.97 20.57 -4.29
C ASP A 160 -13.76 20.28 -2.99
N GLY A 161 -13.62 19.07 -2.44
CA GLY A 161 -14.31 18.61 -1.23
C GLY A 161 -15.68 17.98 -1.47
N SER A 162 -16.14 17.86 -2.72
CA SER A 162 -17.37 17.13 -3.03
C SER A 162 -17.17 15.61 -2.91
N ASP A 163 -18.22 14.90 -2.54
CA ASP A 163 -18.20 13.43 -2.48
C ASP A 163 -17.95 12.81 -3.86
N ILE A 164 -17.19 11.72 -3.88
CA ILE A 164 -17.04 10.90 -5.07
C ILE A 164 -18.24 9.97 -5.17
N GLU A 165 -18.88 9.93 -6.35
CA GLU A 165 -20.07 9.15 -6.57
C GLU A 165 -19.80 7.64 -6.36
N PRO A 166 -20.73 6.89 -5.74
CA PRO A 166 -20.54 5.46 -5.47
C PRO A 166 -20.22 4.64 -6.73
N GLU A 167 -20.84 4.96 -7.85
CA GLU A 167 -20.61 4.32 -9.14
C GLU A 167 -19.21 4.56 -9.70
N VAL A 168 -18.61 5.74 -9.44
CA VAL A 168 -17.24 6.07 -9.84
C VAL A 168 -16.26 5.24 -9.02
N ILE A 169 -16.44 5.19 -7.70
CA ILE A 169 -15.64 4.35 -6.81
C ILE A 169 -15.74 2.88 -7.23
N GLN A 170 -16.95 2.39 -7.53
CA GLN A 170 -17.16 1.01 -7.96
C GLN A 170 -16.51 0.72 -9.32
N HIS A 171 -16.56 1.67 -10.26
CA HIS A 171 -15.89 1.55 -11.55
C HIS A 171 -14.37 1.45 -11.39
N ILE A 172 -13.76 2.25 -10.50
CA ILE A 172 -12.32 2.19 -10.20
C ILE A 172 -11.97 0.80 -9.65
N ARG A 173 -12.70 0.31 -8.64
CA ARG A 173 -12.47 -1.03 -8.07
C ARG A 173 -12.58 -2.13 -9.13
N ALA A 174 -13.64 -2.09 -9.94
CA ALA A 174 -13.85 -3.07 -11.00
C ALA A 174 -12.72 -3.05 -12.03
N THR A 175 -12.24 -1.86 -12.40
CA THR A 175 -11.14 -1.68 -13.36
C THR A 175 -9.83 -2.21 -12.79
N SER A 176 -9.50 -1.88 -11.53
CA SER A 176 -8.31 -2.40 -10.86
C SER A 176 -8.29 -3.94 -10.83
N TRP A 177 -9.43 -4.58 -10.53
CA TRP A 177 -9.55 -6.04 -10.53
C TRP A 177 -9.53 -6.65 -11.94
N ALA A 178 -10.12 -6.00 -12.93
CA ALA A 178 -10.10 -6.47 -14.32
C ALA A 178 -8.69 -6.46 -14.92
N CYS A 179 -7.83 -5.56 -14.46
CA CYS A 179 -6.41 -5.49 -14.86
C CYS A 179 -5.48 -6.37 -14.01
N ALA A 180 -5.98 -6.98 -12.94
CA ALA A 180 -5.15 -7.72 -12.00
C ALA A 180 -4.67 -9.06 -12.60
N VAL A 181 -3.40 -9.38 -12.37
CA VAL A 181 -2.82 -10.69 -12.70
C VAL A 181 -2.62 -11.48 -11.41
N GLY A 182 -3.48 -12.48 -11.19
CA GLY A 182 -3.37 -13.39 -10.06
C GLY A 182 -2.40 -14.55 -10.34
N PHE A 183 -1.56 -14.88 -9.37
CA PHE A 183 -0.72 -16.07 -9.42
C PHE A 183 -0.55 -16.71 -8.04
N GLN A 184 -0.29 -18.02 -8.04
CA GLN A 184 0.02 -18.77 -6.83
C GLN A 184 1.51 -18.69 -6.53
N TRP A 185 1.82 -18.27 -5.31
CA TRP A 185 3.18 -18.23 -4.77
C TRP A 185 3.75 -19.63 -4.63
N ARG A 186 5.02 -19.80 -4.99
CA ARG A 186 5.82 -20.98 -4.67
C ARG A 186 6.96 -20.57 -3.74
N ASN A 187 7.39 -21.48 -2.88
CA ASN A 187 8.60 -21.25 -2.08
C ASN A 187 9.80 -21.07 -3.03
N GLY A 188 10.57 -20.00 -2.84
CA GLY A 188 11.64 -19.58 -3.75
C GLY A 188 11.20 -18.67 -4.90
N ASP A 189 9.93 -18.24 -4.94
CA ASP A 189 9.52 -17.15 -5.83
C ASP A 189 9.95 -15.79 -5.26
N LEU A 190 10.44 -14.90 -6.12
CA LEU A 190 10.74 -13.50 -5.83
C LEU A 190 9.98 -12.62 -6.80
N LEU A 191 9.11 -11.75 -6.30
CA LEU A 191 8.49 -10.69 -7.08
C LEU A 191 9.23 -9.38 -6.83
N VAL A 192 9.62 -8.73 -7.92
CA VAL A 192 10.06 -7.34 -7.92
C VAL A 192 9.00 -6.56 -8.66
N LEU A 193 8.58 -5.42 -8.11
CA LEU A 193 7.64 -4.54 -8.78
C LEU A 193 8.04 -3.07 -8.63
N ASP A 194 7.67 -2.27 -9.62
CA ASP A 194 7.68 -0.82 -9.56
C ASP A 194 6.41 -0.34 -8.86
N ASN A 195 6.57 0.18 -7.65
CA ASN A 195 5.45 0.62 -6.82
C ASN A 195 4.69 1.81 -7.42
N LEU A 196 5.28 2.59 -8.35
CA LEU A 196 4.59 3.68 -9.05
C LEU A 196 3.63 3.14 -10.11
N ALA A 197 4.04 2.11 -10.83
CA ALA A 197 3.30 1.57 -11.98
C ALA A 197 2.37 0.41 -11.61
N VAL A 198 2.63 -0.30 -10.51
CA VAL A 198 1.89 -1.50 -10.11
C VAL A 198 1.19 -1.33 -8.78
N GLN A 199 -0.11 -1.62 -8.77
CA GLN A 199 -0.87 -1.88 -7.56
C GLN A 199 -0.81 -3.36 -7.20
N HIS A 200 -0.68 -3.69 -5.93
CA HIS A 200 -0.75 -5.06 -5.42
C HIS A 200 -1.93 -5.24 -4.47
N ALA A 201 -2.42 -6.48 -4.39
CA ALA A 201 -3.56 -6.87 -3.60
C ALA A 201 -3.28 -8.19 -2.88
N ARG A 202 -4.13 -8.52 -1.91
CA ARG A 202 -4.14 -9.83 -1.26
C ARG A 202 -5.56 -10.37 -1.25
N ILE A 203 -5.78 -11.48 -1.93
CA ILE A 203 -7.00 -12.26 -1.75
C ILE A 203 -6.91 -13.11 -0.47
N GLY A 204 -8.06 -13.38 0.15
CA GLY A 204 -8.13 -14.25 1.33
C GLY A 204 -7.53 -15.63 1.03
N PHE A 205 -6.90 -16.24 2.04
CA PHE A 205 -6.19 -17.52 1.88
C PHE A 205 -6.46 -18.46 3.07
N ALA A 206 -6.04 -19.71 2.93
CA ALA A 206 -6.08 -20.71 3.98
C ALA A 206 -4.71 -21.38 4.15
N GLY A 207 -4.44 -21.87 5.37
CA GLY A 207 -3.18 -22.52 5.71
C GLY A 207 -2.03 -21.55 5.98
N ASP A 208 -0.84 -22.11 6.13
CA ASP A 208 0.36 -21.34 6.48
C ASP A 208 0.91 -20.60 5.25
N ARG A 209 1.00 -19.28 5.37
CA ARG A 209 1.58 -18.40 4.35
C ARG A 209 2.48 -17.38 5.03
N LYS A 210 3.75 -17.37 4.65
CA LYS A 210 4.70 -16.34 5.08
C LYS A 210 5.32 -15.70 3.84
N LEU A 211 5.09 -14.40 3.66
CA LEU A 211 5.79 -13.59 2.68
C LEU A 211 6.66 -12.58 3.39
N LEU A 212 7.84 -12.34 2.81
CA LEU A 212 8.74 -11.29 3.22
C LEU A 212 8.69 -10.17 2.19
N ALA A 213 8.90 -8.94 2.65
CA ALA A 213 8.93 -7.76 1.81
C ALA A 213 10.07 -6.85 2.26
N CYS A 214 10.60 -6.11 1.29
CA CYS A 214 11.41 -4.93 1.51
C CYS A 214 10.92 -3.86 0.52
N LEU A 215 10.86 -2.60 0.97
CA LEU A 215 10.77 -1.47 0.05
C LEU A 215 12.16 -0.95 -0.25
N ILE A 216 12.47 -0.93 -1.54
CA ILE A 216 13.68 -0.40 -2.14
C ILE A 216 13.42 1.09 -2.42
N ALA A 217 14.31 1.98 -1.97
CA ALA A 217 14.20 3.43 -2.12
C ALA A 217 15.12 3.96 -3.22
#